data_AF-A0A350H7R0-F1
#
_entry.id   AF-A0A350H7R0-F1
#
_cell.length_a   1.000
_cell.length_b   1.000
_cell.length_c   1.000
_cell.angle_alpha   90.00
_cell.angle_beta   90.00
_cell.angle_gamma   90.00
#
_symmetry.space_group_name_H-M   'P 1'
#
loop_
_entity.id
_entity.type
_entity.pdbx_description
1 polymer ?
#
loop_
_entity_poly.entity_id
_entity_poly.type
_entity_poly.pdbx_seq_one_letter_code
_entity_poly.pdbx_strand_id
1 'polypeptide(L)' 'MDKNIKKREKREKRHTRIRGRIKGTVERPRLVVYRSLNHIYVQIIDDTNGMTLCQASSLEKAISSEKGD' A
#
# COMPACT_ATOMS: atom_id res chain seq x y z
N MET A 1 -2.70 -21.59 16.30
CA MET A 1 -3.28 -20.40 15.65
C MET A 1 -2.16 -19.65 14.93
N ASP A 2 -2.21 -19.54 13.61
CA ASP A 2 -1.11 -19.00 12.81
C ASP A 2 -0.90 -17.49 13.08
N LYS A 3 0.34 -17.13 13.48
CA LYS A 3 0.73 -15.76 13.82
C LYS A 3 0.64 -14.82 12.61
N ASN A 4 0.88 -15.34 11.40
CA ASN A 4 0.83 -14.55 10.17
C ASN A 4 -0.60 -14.12 9.83
N ILE A 5 -1.57 -15.01 10.06
CA ILE A 5 -3.00 -14.74 9.90
C ILE A 5 -3.42 -13.59 10.84
N LYS A 6 -3.05 -13.68 12.13
CA LYS A 6 -3.37 -12.61 13.11
C LYS A 6 -2.76 -11.25 12.74
N LYS A 7 -1.53 -11.22 12.18
CA LYS A 7 -0.88 -9.99 11.74
C LYS A 7 -1.62 -9.35 10.57
N ARG A 8 -2.05 -10.15 9.60
CA ARG A 8 -2.87 -9.71 8.45
C ARG A 8 -4.19 -9.12 8.92
N GLU A 9 -4.92 -9.82 9.78
CA GLU A 9 -6.21 -9.36 10.32
C GLU A 9 -6.10 -8.02 11.07
N LYS A 10 -5.09 -7.87 11.94
CA LYS A 10 -4.86 -6.61 12.66
C LYS A 10 -4.59 -5.44 11.70
N ARG A 11 -3.86 -5.71 10.61
CA ARG A 11 -3.59 -4.70 9.57
C ARG A 11 -4.86 -4.31 8.83
N GLU A 12 -5.67 -5.28 8.39
CA GLU A 12 -6.94 -5.01 7.70
C GLU A 12 -7.89 -4.20 8.59
N LYS A 13 -8.06 -4.58 9.86
CA LYS A 13 -8.89 -3.83 10.82
C LYS A 13 -8.44 -2.37 10.96
N ARG A 14 -7.13 -2.12 10.99
CA ARG A 14 -6.58 -0.76 11.05
C ARG A 14 -6.83 -0.01 9.74
N HIS A 15 -6.62 -0.64 8.60
CA HIS A 15 -6.87 -0.04 7.29
C HIS A 15 -8.33 0.36 7.13
N THR A 16 -9.28 -0.52 7.46
CA THR A 16 -10.71 -0.22 7.40
C THR A 16 -11.08 0.96 8.31
N ARG A 17 -10.56 1.00 9.54
CA ARG A 17 -10.79 2.12 10.45
C ARG A 17 -10.26 3.45 9.90
N ILE A 18 -9.03 3.46 9.38
CA ILE A 18 -8.41 4.67 8.83
C ILE A 18 -9.17 5.15 7.59
N ARG A 19 -9.63 4.22 6.73
CA ARG A 19 -10.46 4.54 5.55
C ARG A 19 -11.82 5.14 5.88
N GLY A 20 -12.32 4.95 7.11
CA GLY A 20 -13.50 5.66 7.60
C GLY A 20 -13.30 7.18 7.72
N ARG A 21 -12.04 7.63 7.92
CA ARG A 21 -11.69 9.06 8.05
C ARG A 21 -10.96 9.59 6.82
N ILE A 22 -10.12 8.78 6.18
CA ILE A 22 -9.29 9.16 5.04
C ILE A 22 -9.86 8.50 3.78
N LYS A 23 -10.35 9.33 2.86
CA LYS A 23 -10.78 8.91 1.51
C LYS A 23 -9.89 9.60 0.48
N GLY A 24 -9.52 8.89 -0.58
CA GLY A 24 -8.80 9.46 -1.72
C GLY A 24 -9.80 9.95 -2.76
N THR A 25 -9.73 11.21 -3.16
CA THR A 25 -10.50 11.76 -4.29
C THR A 25 -9.59 11.96 -5.50
N VAL A 26 -10.14 12.32 -6.66
CA VAL A 26 -9.37 12.65 -7.86
C VAL A 26 -8.32 13.74 -7.58
N GLU A 27 -8.70 14.81 -6.88
CA GLU A 27 -7.79 15.92 -6.53
C GLU A 27 -6.78 15.55 -5.44
N ARG A 28 -7.16 14.63 -4.55
CA ARG A 28 -6.33 14.20 -3.43
C ARG A 28 -6.41 12.69 -3.25
N PRO A 29 -5.75 11.92 -4.12
CA PRO A 29 -5.83 10.47 -4.08
C PRO A 29 -5.14 9.91 -2.84
N ARG A 30 -5.56 8.71 -2.40
CA ARG A 30 -4.98 8.08 -1.23
C ARG A 30 -3.73 7.29 -1.58
N LEU A 31 -2.69 7.45 -0.75
CA LEU A 31 -1.53 6.58 -0.77
C LEU A 31 -1.81 5.31 0.05
N VAL A 32 -1.54 4.16 -0.55
CA VAL A 32 -1.61 2.84 0.09
C VAL A 32 -0.22 2.26 0.16
N VAL A 33 0.15 1.77 1.34
CA VAL A 33 1.43 1.11 1.57
C VAL A 33 1.16 -0.32 2.05
N TYR A 34 1.83 -1.28 1.43
CA TYR A 34 1.93 -2.65 1.91
C TYR A 34 3.39 -3.01 2.14
N ARG A 35 3.72 -3.44 3.37
CA ARG A 35 5.08 -3.78 3.77
C ARG A 35 5.24 -5.28 4.04
N SER A 36 6.13 -5.83 3.21
CA SER A 36 6.87 -7.08 3.27
C SER A 36 7.64 -7.37 4.56
N LEU A 37 8.22 -8.57 4.66
CA LEU A 37 9.51 -8.71 5.34
C LEU A 37 10.64 -8.13 4.47
N ASN A 38 10.56 -8.39 3.15
CA ASN A 38 11.68 -8.13 2.23
C ASN A 38 11.42 -6.94 1.30
N HIS A 39 10.15 -6.57 1.08
CA HIS A 39 9.77 -5.59 0.06
C HIS A 39 8.73 -4.58 0.55
N ILE A 40 8.63 -3.46 -0.13
CA ILE A 40 7.57 -2.48 0.07
C ILE A 40 6.88 -2.21 -1.25
N TYR A 41 5.55 -2.11 -1.19
CA TYR A 41 4.68 -1.85 -2.33
C TYR A 41 3.83 -0.65 -2.01
N VAL A 42 3.73 0.28 -2.95
CA VAL A 42 2.97 1.52 -2.78
C VAL A 42 2.07 1.78 -3.98
N GLN A 43 0.88 2.30 -3.74
CA GLN A 43 -0.11 2.61 -4.78
C GLN A 43 -0.79 3.94 -4.47
N ILE A 44 -1.05 4.74 -5.50
CA ILE A 44 -1.90 5.93 -5.42
C ILE A 44 -3.26 5.56 -6.01
N ILE A 45 -4.32 5.70 -5.22
CA ILE A 45 -5.67 5.25 -5.59
C ILE A 45 -6.67 6.39 -5.43
N ASP A 46 -7.53 6.55 -6.43
CA ASP A 46 -8.74 7.35 -6.36
C ASP A 46 -9.92 6.45 -5.95
N ASP A 47 -10.51 6.74 -4.79
CA ASP A 47 -11.65 5.97 -4.25
C ASP A 47 -12.97 6.31 -4.93
N THR A 48 -13.09 7.48 -5.54
CA THR A 48 -14.32 7.89 -6.23
C THR A 48 -14.54 7.03 -7.46
N ASN A 49 -13.48 6.83 -8.24
CA ASN A 49 -13.51 6.01 -9.45
C ASN A 49 -13.04 4.56 -9.23
N GLY A 50 -12.52 4.25 -8.03
CA GLY A 50 -11.98 2.93 -7.70
C GLY A 50 -10.71 2.56 -8.51
N MET A 51 -10.00 3.56 -9.01
CA MET A 51 -8.89 3.38 -9.96
C MET A 51 -7.53 3.59 -9.27
N THR A 52 -6.57 2.73 -9.58
CA THR A 52 -5.16 2.95 -9.20
C THR A 52 -4.52 3.82 -10.26
N LEU A 53 -4.05 4.99 -9.87
CA LEU A 53 -3.44 5.98 -10.76
C LEU A 53 -1.99 5.62 -11.07
N CYS A 54 -1.25 5.18 -10.06
CA CYS A 54 0.12 4.68 -10.22
C CYS A 54 0.50 3.71 -9.10
N GLN A 55 1.54 2.93 -9.36
CA GLN A 55 2.12 1.98 -8.41
C GLN A 55 3.65 2.08 -8.49
N ALA A 56 4.31 1.85 -7.34
CA ALA A 56 5.75 1.61 -7.28
C ALA A 56 6.05 0.49 -6.29
N SER A 57 7.19 -0.18 -6.45
CA SER A 57 7.63 -1.21 -5.50
C SER A 57 9.15 -1.34 -5.45
N SER A 58 9.68 -1.79 -4.32
CA SER A 58 11.13 -2.03 -4.16
C SER A 58 11.68 -3.17 -5.03
N LEU A 59 10.82 -3.88 -5.77
CA LEU A 59 11.20 -4.93 -6.72
C LEU A 59 11.35 -4.40 -8.15
N GLU A 60 10.96 -3.16 -8.42
CA GLU A 60 11.08 -2.59 -9.76
C GLU A 60 12.54 -2.52 -10.19
N LYS A 61 12.79 -2.95 -11.44
CA LYS A 61 14.15 -3.04 -12.00
C LYS A 61 14.90 -1.71 -11.93
N ALA A 62 14.21 -0.60 -12.17
CA ALA A 62 14.79 0.75 -12.08
C ALA A 62 15.34 1.07 -10.68
N ILE A 63 14.69 0.57 -9.62
CA ILE A 63 15.10 0.79 -8.23
C ILE A 63 16.14 -0.24 -7.77
N SER A 64 16.08 -1.46 -8.32
CA SER A 64 17.08 -2.49 -8.03
C SER A 64 18.47 -2.15 -8.57
N SER A 65 18.56 -1.39 -9.66
CA SER A 65 19.85 -0.97 -10.25
C SER A 65 20.54 0.15 -9.50
N GLU A 66 19.81 0.89 -8.65
CA GLU A 66 20.36 2.00 -7.83
C GLU A 66 20.82 1.54 -6.44
N LYS A 67 20.52 0.30 -6.03
CA LYS A 67 21.12 -0.32 -4.84
C LYS A 67 22.53 -0.81 -5.18
N GLY A 68 23.43 0.14 -5.42
CA GLY A 68 24.87 -0.10 -5.37
C GLY A 68 25.33 -0.12 -3.91
N ASP A 69 26.00 -1.23 -3.56
CA ASP A 69 26.80 -1.53 -2.35
C ASP A 69 26.27 -1.15 -0.95
#